data_AF-A0A956SPV6-F1
#
_entry.id   AF-A0A956SPV6-F1
#
_cell.length_a   1.000
_cell.length_b   1.000
_cell.length_c   1.000
_cell.angle_alpha   90.00
_cell.angle_beta   90.00
_cell.angle_gamma   90.00
#
_symmetry.space_group_name_H-M   'P 1'
#
loop_
_entity.id
_entity.type
_entity.pdbx_description
1 polymer ?
#
loop_
_entity_poly.entity_id
_entity_poly.type
_entity_poly.pdbx_seq_one_letter_code
_entity_poly.pdbx_strand_id
1 'polypeptide(L)'
;MPSRSTRWLVAGNVALLGTVVVLLLSGFAGRSHLRLDELDVERLNIIGADGRPVMVIARSGRLPGPRADGVDYDPAILESRSLMSGMIFFNDVGDEVGGLTYAGLERPDGGHGQVVHLSMDQWKQNQVVALQYNDNGRTRRAGLQVIDRPDDVPMSRTLDRLEAIRAASGARRDSLVAVHRAAQEEEGGVQRVFLGSRDGDALMEMRDAAGRLRARLVVDDTDLPRLEFLDAEGEVVARYPDDARR
;
A
#
# COMPACT_ATOMS: atom_id res chain seq x y z
N MET A 1 -31.34 -15.51 -69.60
CA MET A 1 -30.05 -15.08 -69.02
C MET A 1 -30.17 -13.59 -68.67
N PRO A 2 -29.71 -13.13 -67.50
CA PRO A 2 -29.75 -11.71 -67.16
C PRO A 2 -28.99 -10.89 -68.20
N SER A 3 -29.50 -9.70 -68.53
CA SER A 3 -28.87 -8.82 -69.51
C SER A 3 -27.49 -8.38 -69.03
N ARG A 4 -26.62 -7.95 -69.96
CA ARG A 4 -25.30 -7.40 -69.61
C ARG A 4 -25.41 -6.27 -68.58
N SER A 5 -26.43 -5.41 -68.69
CA SER A 5 -26.67 -4.33 -67.73
C SER A 5 -27.06 -4.84 -66.34
N THR A 6 -27.91 -5.88 -66.24
CA THR A 6 -28.25 -6.49 -64.95
C THR A 6 -27.03 -7.11 -64.27
N ARG A 7 -26.13 -7.75 -65.03
CA ARG A 7 -24.88 -8.31 -64.49
C ARG A 7 -23.94 -7.23 -63.95
N TRP A 8 -23.81 -6.09 -64.64
CA TRP A 8 -23.02 -4.95 -64.18
C TRP A 8 -23.61 -4.29 -62.94
N LEU A 9 -24.94 -4.15 -62.85
CA LEU A 9 -25.62 -3.61 -61.68
C LEU A 9 -25.43 -4.51 -60.45
N VAL A 10 -25.58 -5.83 -60.61
CA VAL A 10 -25.36 -6.78 -59.51
C VAL A 10 -23.90 -6.75 -59.06
N ALA A 11 -22.94 -6.77 -59.98
CA ALA A 11 -21.52 -6.69 -59.64
C ALA A 11 -21.17 -5.37 -58.92
N GLY A 12 -21.73 -4.24 -59.39
CA GLY A 12 -21.55 -2.93 -58.75
C GLY A 12 -22.14 -2.87 -57.34
N ASN A 13 -23.34 -3.43 -57.13
CA ASN A 13 -23.97 -3.49 -55.81
C ASN A 13 -23.18 -4.38 -54.84
N VAL A 14 -22.66 -5.52 -55.31
CA VAL A 14 -21.81 -6.40 -54.48
C VAL A 14 -20.50 -5.71 -54.09
N ALA A 15 -19.86 -5.01 -55.04
CA ALA A 15 -18.66 -4.24 -54.75
C ALA A 15 -18.92 -3.13 -53.74
N LEU A 16 -20.02 -2.36 -53.92
CA LEU A 16 -20.42 -1.30 -53.00
C LEU A 16 -20.70 -1.84 -51.60
N LEU A 17 -21.44 -2.95 -51.49
CA LEU A 17 -21.73 -3.58 -50.19
C LEU A 17 -20.45 -4.06 -49.52
N GLY A 18 -19.54 -4.67 -50.28
CA GLY A 18 -18.23 -5.11 -49.80
C GLY A 18 -17.39 -3.94 -49.26
N THR A 19 -17.38 -2.81 -49.97
CA THR A 19 -16.69 -1.59 -49.51
C THR A 19 -17.31 -1.04 -48.23
N VAL A 20 -18.65 -1.00 -48.12
CA VAL A 20 -19.33 -0.55 -46.90
C VAL A 20 -18.99 -1.47 -45.71
N VAL A 21 -18.99 -2.80 -45.92
CA VAL A 21 -18.62 -3.76 -44.88
C VAL A 21 -17.16 -3.59 -44.45
N VAL A 22 -16.22 -3.42 -45.39
CA VAL A 22 -14.81 -3.19 -45.06
C VAL A 22 -14.64 -1.88 -44.27
N LEU A 23 -15.28 -0.78 -44.68
CA LEU A 23 -15.22 0.50 -43.98
C LEU A 23 -15.79 0.40 -42.56
N LEU A 24 -16.92 -0.31 -42.39
CA LEU A 24 -17.52 -0.55 -41.08
C LEU A 24 -16.63 -1.45 -40.20
N LEU A 25 -15.91 -2.43 -40.76
CA LEU A 25 -15.02 -3.29 -39.97
C LEU A 25 -13.67 -2.64 -39.65
N SER A 26 -13.14 -1.80 -40.55
CA SER A 26 -11.88 -1.09 -40.32
C SER A 26 -12.03 0.14 -39.41
N GLY A 27 -13.20 0.77 -39.40
CA GLY A 27 -13.47 1.99 -38.60
C GLY A 27 -13.45 1.77 -37.08
N PHE A 28 -13.68 0.53 -36.62
CA PHE A 28 -13.68 0.17 -35.19
C PHE A 28 -12.40 -0.54 -34.74
N ALA A 29 -11.43 -0.78 -35.64
CA ALA A 29 -10.20 -1.50 -35.34
C ALA A 29 -9.07 -0.60 -34.78
N GLY A 30 -9.32 0.69 -34.58
CA GLY A 30 -8.36 1.60 -33.96
C GLY A 30 -8.31 1.42 -32.45
N ARG A 31 -7.13 1.23 -31.87
CA ARG A 31 -6.91 1.47 -30.43
C ARG A 31 -7.27 2.93 -30.16
N SER A 32 -8.46 3.18 -29.61
CA SER A 32 -8.89 4.51 -29.24
C SER A 32 -8.07 4.95 -28.02
N HIS A 33 -7.14 5.87 -28.22
CA HIS A 33 -6.48 6.55 -27.13
C HIS A 33 -7.38 7.69 -26.64
N LEU A 34 -7.66 7.71 -25.34
CA LEU A 34 -8.29 8.86 -24.70
C LEU A 34 -7.21 9.89 -24.41
N ARG A 35 -7.36 11.11 -24.96
CA ARG A 35 -6.52 12.27 -24.63
C ARG A 35 -7.40 13.29 -23.93
N LEU A 36 -6.98 13.68 -22.74
CA LEU A 36 -7.60 14.70 -21.92
C LEU A 36 -6.53 15.73 -21.56
N ASP A 37 -6.92 16.99 -21.46
CA ASP A 37 -6.04 18.01 -20.90
C ASP A 37 -6.02 17.94 -19.36
N GLU A 38 -7.16 17.63 -18.74
CA GLU A 38 -7.34 17.48 -17.29
C GLU A 38 -8.37 16.37 -16.97
N LEU A 39 -8.22 15.72 -15.82
CA LEU A 39 -9.12 14.67 -15.35
C LEU A 39 -9.43 14.86 -13.85
N ASP A 40 -10.61 15.39 -13.57
CA ASP A 40 -11.15 15.51 -12.21
C ASP A 40 -12.02 14.31 -11.85
N VAL A 41 -11.54 13.47 -10.94
CA VAL A 41 -12.26 12.29 -10.46
C VAL A 41 -12.03 12.06 -8.98
N GLU A 42 -13.05 11.58 -8.28
CA GLU A 42 -12.88 11.16 -6.89
C GLU A 42 -12.14 9.82 -6.76
N ARG A 43 -12.17 9.00 -7.82
CA ARG A 43 -11.51 7.70 -7.90
C ARG A 43 -11.20 7.32 -9.36
N LEU A 44 -9.99 6.86 -9.60
CA LEU A 44 -9.54 6.25 -10.85
C LEU A 44 -9.20 4.78 -10.60
N ASN A 45 -9.82 3.87 -11.35
CA ASN A 45 -9.45 2.46 -11.38
C ASN A 45 -8.70 2.15 -12.67
N ILE A 46 -7.51 1.56 -12.55
CA ILE A 46 -6.84 0.91 -13.67
C ILE A 46 -7.15 -0.58 -13.58
N ILE A 47 -7.75 -1.10 -14.63
CA ILE A 47 -8.31 -2.45 -14.68
C ILE A 47 -7.47 -3.33 -15.61
N GLY A 48 -7.15 -4.53 -15.16
CA GLY A 48 -6.48 -5.57 -15.94
C GLY A 48 -7.40 -6.22 -16.97
N ALA A 49 -6.84 -7.05 -17.84
CA ALA A 49 -7.58 -7.73 -18.90
C ALA A 49 -8.67 -8.69 -18.37
N ASP A 50 -8.53 -9.13 -17.13
CA ASP A 50 -9.45 -10.01 -16.40
C ASP A 50 -10.57 -9.26 -15.66
N GLY A 51 -10.62 -7.92 -15.77
CA GLY A 51 -11.61 -7.08 -15.10
C GLY A 51 -11.27 -6.72 -13.65
N ARG A 52 -10.15 -7.20 -13.10
CA ARG A 52 -9.72 -6.87 -11.73
C ARG A 52 -8.89 -5.58 -11.70
N PRO A 53 -8.92 -4.80 -10.61
CA PRO A 53 -8.04 -3.65 -10.47
C PRO A 53 -6.56 -4.08 -10.41
N VAL A 54 -5.70 -3.39 -11.16
CA VAL A 54 -4.23 -3.49 -11.04
C VAL A 54 -3.64 -2.29 -10.28
N MET A 55 -4.36 -1.16 -10.31
CA MET A 55 -4.06 0.03 -9.53
C MET A 55 -5.32 0.83 -9.26
N VAL A 56 -5.45 1.40 -8.06
CA VAL A 56 -6.55 2.30 -7.72
C VAL A 56 -6.00 3.57 -7.11
N ILE A 57 -6.37 4.73 -7.65
CA ILE A 57 -6.11 6.05 -7.06
C ILE A 57 -7.43 6.62 -6.55
N ALA A 58 -7.52 7.04 -5.28
CA ALA A 58 -8.76 7.56 -4.73
C ALA A 58 -8.54 8.57 -3.60
N ARG A 59 -9.52 9.47 -3.43
CA ARG A 59 -9.65 10.29 -2.22
C ARG A 59 -10.06 9.46 -1.00
N SER A 60 -9.99 10.09 0.18
CA SER A 60 -10.47 9.52 1.45
C SER A 60 -11.91 9.03 1.37
N GLY A 61 -12.20 7.94 2.08
CA GLY A 61 -13.49 7.23 2.03
C GLY A 61 -13.76 6.46 0.74
N ARG A 62 -12.83 6.48 -0.25
CA ARG A 62 -12.99 5.77 -1.52
C ARG A 62 -11.83 4.85 -1.90
N LEU A 63 -10.84 4.66 -1.02
CA LEU A 63 -9.87 3.57 -1.21
C LEU A 63 -10.59 2.20 -1.19
N PRO A 64 -10.13 1.23 -2.00
CA PRO A 64 -10.65 -0.14 -1.91
C PRO A 64 -10.27 -0.74 -0.56
N GLY A 65 -10.99 -1.77 -0.12
CA GLY A 65 -10.54 -2.56 1.03
C GLY A 65 -9.29 -3.37 0.68
N PRO A 66 -8.63 -3.96 1.68
CA PRO A 66 -7.51 -4.85 1.42
C PRO A 66 -8.00 -6.08 0.65
N ARG A 67 -7.12 -6.60 -0.21
CA ARG A 67 -7.39 -7.82 -0.99
C ARG A 67 -6.26 -8.81 -0.78
N ALA A 68 -6.60 -10.01 -0.31
CA ALA A 68 -5.63 -11.06 -0.03
C ALA A 68 -6.23 -12.44 -0.31
N ASP A 69 -5.44 -13.33 -0.89
CA ASP A 69 -5.83 -14.69 -1.25
C ASP A 69 -7.13 -14.75 -2.07
N GLY A 70 -7.31 -13.77 -2.96
CA GLY A 70 -8.48 -13.68 -3.83
C GLY A 70 -9.75 -13.18 -3.14
N VAL A 71 -9.70 -12.80 -1.86
CA VAL A 71 -10.83 -12.26 -1.09
C VAL A 71 -10.74 -10.73 -1.02
N ASP A 72 -11.84 -10.05 -1.32
CA ASP A 72 -12.02 -8.63 -1.05
C ASP A 72 -12.59 -8.43 0.35
N TYR A 73 -11.91 -7.65 1.18
CA TYR A 73 -12.41 -7.30 2.50
C TYR A 73 -13.06 -5.91 2.49
N ASP A 74 -13.98 -5.66 3.42
CA ASP A 74 -14.58 -4.34 3.62
C ASP A 74 -13.48 -3.32 4.02
N PRO A 75 -13.39 -2.13 3.38
CA PRO A 75 -12.42 -1.10 3.76
C PRO A 75 -12.42 -0.74 5.26
N ALA A 76 -13.57 -0.83 5.92
CA ALA A 76 -13.72 -0.52 7.34
C ALA A 76 -13.13 -1.60 8.27
N ILE A 77 -12.60 -2.71 7.74
CA ILE A 77 -11.81 -3.66 8.52
C ILE A 77 -10.49 -3.05 9.02
N LEU A 78 -9.98 -2.05 8.29
CA LEU A 78 -8.82 -1.24 8.66
C LEU A 78 -9.34 0.17 8.97
N GLU A 79 -9.60 0.48 10.26
CA GLU A 79 -10.30 1.71 10.68
C GLU A 79 -9.72 2.99 10.06
N SER A 80 -8.39 3.10 10.00
CA SER A 80 -7.68 4.26 9.45
C SER A 80 -7.84 4.41 7.93
N ARG A 81 -8.18 3.35 7.19
CA ARG A 81 -8.22 3.35 5.72
C ARG A 81 -9.25 4.31 5.16
N SER A 82 -10.35 4.51 5.87
CA SER A 82 -11.39 5.49 5.52
C SER A 82 -10.89 6.94 5.52
N LEU A 83 -9.85 7.24 6.31
CA LEU A 83 -9.27 8.58 6.43
C LEU A 83 -8.21 8.87 5.37
N MET A 84 -7.68 7.83 4.71
CA MET A 84 -6.54 7.93 3.81
C MET A 84 -6.99 8.19 2.37
N SER A 85 -6.30 9.08 1.68
CA SER A 85 -6.29 9.16 0.22
C SER A 85 -5.04 8.44 -0.29
N GLY A 86 -5.01 8.05 -1.57
CA GLY A 86 -3.80 7.41 -2.09
C GLY A 86 -3.98 6.56 -3.33
N MET A 87 -2.98 5.72 -3.55
CA MET A 87 -2.80 4.78 -4.62
C MET A 87 -2.52 3.39 -4.04
N ILE A 88 -3.25 2.37 -4.48
CA ILE A 88 -3.07 0.97 -4.06
C ILE A 88 -2.71 0.13 -5.28
N PHE A 89 -1.71 -0.75 -5.13
CA PHE A 89 -1.22 -1.63 -6.19
C PHE A 89 -1.69 -3.06 -5.97
N PHE A 90 -1.96 -3.78 -7.06
CA PHE A 90 -2.31 -5.20 -7.03
C PHE A 90 -1.39 -6.00 -7.96
N ASN A 91 -1.07 -7.24 -7.58
CA ASN A 91 -0.31 -8.16 -8.41
C ASN A 91 -1.21 -8.97 -9.37
N ASP A 92 -0.61 -9.82 -10.22
CA ASP A 92 -1.34 -10.61 -11.24
C ASP A 92 -2.33 -11.63 -10.65
N VAL A 93 -2.11 -12.10 -9.42
CA VAL A 93 -3.07 -12.96 -8.72
C VAL A 93 -4.19 -12.15 -8.06
N GLY A 94 -4.08 -10.82 -8.09
CA GLY A 94 -5.07 -9.86 -7.64
C GLY A 94 -4.92 -9.47 -6.17
N ASP A 95 -3.82 -9.78 -5.49
CA ASP A 95 -3.63 -9.36 -4.10
C ASP A 95 -3.03 -7.96 -4.04
N GLU A 96 -3.38 -7.20 -2.99
CA GLU A 96 -2.74 -5.93 -2.67
C GLU A 96 -1.24 -6.15 -2.38
N VAL A 97 -0.38 -5.32 -2.96
CA VAL A 97 1.08 -5.43 -2.83
C VAL A 97 1.75 -4.12 -2.39
N GLY A 98 1.01 -3.34 -1.62
CA GLY A 98 1.42 -2.04 -1.10
C GLY A 98 0.72 -0.88 -1.78
N GLY A 99 1.19 0.32 -1.47
CA GLY A 99 0.55 1.55 -1.94
C GLY A 99 1.23 2.80 -1.44
N LEU A 100 0.81 3.93 -1.99
CA LEU A 100 1.08 5.27 -1.47
C LEU A 100 -0.19 5.81 -0.84
N THR A 101 -0.24 5.93 0.48
CA THR A 101 -1.38 6.52 1.20
C THR A 101 -0.96 7.75 1.98
N TYR A 102 -1.87 8.70 2.14
CA TYR A 102 -1.63 9.91 2.90
C TYR A 102 -2.92 10.49 3.46
N ALA A 103 -2.79 11.19 4.58
CA ALA A 103 -3.86 11.97 5.18
C ALA A 103 -3.30 13.20 5.90
N GLY A 104 -4.01 14.31 5.80
CA GLY A 104 -3.93 15.42 6.74
C GLY A 104 -5.15 15.35 7.66
N LEU A 105 -4.95 15.52 8.96
CA LEU A 105 -5.98 15.43 9.98
C LEU A 105 -5.98 16.73 10.78
N GLU A 106 -7.13 17.38 10.88
CA GLU A 106 -7.37 18.45 11.85
C GLU A 106 -8.26 17.90 12.96
N ARG A 107 -7.94 18.25 14.21
CA ARG A 107 -8.72 17.86 15.39
C ARG A 107 -9.59 19.02 15.84
N PRO A 108 -10.77 18.75 16.45
CA PRO A 108 -11.66 19.79 16.95
C PRO A 108 -11.03 20.75 17.97
N ASP A 109 -9.99 20.31 18.66
CA ASP A 109 -9.24 21.10 19.65
C ASP A 109 -8.13 21.98 19.01
N GLY A 110 -8.06 22.06 17.68
CA GLY A 110 -7.02 22.79 16.96
C GLY A 110 -5.71 22.00 16.78
N GLY A 111 -5.65 20.75 17.25
CA GLY A 111 -4.53 19.85 16.96
C GLY A 111 -4.49 19.42 15.49
N HIS A 112 -3.33 18.95 15.04
CA HIS A 112 -3.15 18.43 13.69
C HIS A 112 -2.49 17.05 13.68
N GLY A 113 -2.54 16.39 12.52
CA GLY A 113 -1.75 15.22 12.21
C GLY A 113 -1.52 15.10 10.71
N GLN A 114 -0.46 14.41 10.33
CA GLN A 114 -0.12 14.14 8.95
C GLN A 114 0.50 12.75 8.84
N VAL A 115 0.03 11.99 7.87
CA VAL A 115 0.57 10.68 7.53
C VAL A 115 0.87 10.65 6.04
N VAL A 116 2.05 10.13 5.69
CA VAL A 116 2.40 9.71 4.32
C VAL A 116 3.06 8.34 4.45
N HIS A 117 2.64 7.38 3.65
CA HIS A 117 3.07 5.99 3.74
C HIS A 117 3.16 5.40 2.34
N LEU A 118 4.38 5.16 1.89
CA LEU A 118 4.68 4.33 0.72
C LEU A 118 5.16 2.97 1.19
N SER A 119 4.42 1.90 0.89
CA SER A 119 4.78 0.52 1.24
C SER A 119 5.02 -0.37 0.03
N MET A 120 5.86 -1.38 0.25
CA MET A 120 5.97 -2.56 -0.58
C MET A 120 5.74 -3.80 0.28
N ASP A 121 4.79 -4.63 -0.14
CA ASP A 121 4.39 -5.81 0.61
C ASP A 121 5.15 -7.06 0.16
N GLN A 122 5.38 -7.98 1.10
CA GLN A 122 5.90 -9.31 0.78
C GLN A 122 4.82 -10.15 0.09
N TRP A 123 5.25 -11.14 -0.69
CA TRP A 123 4.35 -12.13 -1.28
C TRP A 123 3.39 -12.70 -0.22
N LYS A 124 2.08 -12.50 -0.43
CA LYS A 124 1.01 -12.96 0.47
C LYS A 124 1.09 -12.40 1.90
N GLN A 125 1.96 -11.43 2.16
CA GLN A 125 2.13 -10.78 3.45
C GLN A 125 1.97 -9.27 3.30
N ASN A 126 2.24 -8.55 4.38
CA ASN A 126 2.14 -7.10 4.48
C ASN A 126 3.53 -6.45 4.27
N GLN A 127 3.65 -5.17 4.56
CA GLN A 127 4.80 -4.33 4.20
C GLN A 127 6.15 -4.81 4.76
N VAL A 128 7.13 -5.02 3.87
CA VAL A 128 8.55 -5.33 4.21
C VAL A 128 9.47 -4.15 4.01
N VAL A 129 9.09 -3.20 3.16
CA VAL A 129 9.77 -1.91 3.00
C VAL A 129 8.73 -0.81 3.08
N ALA A 130 9.00 0.24 3.85
CA ALA A 130 8.14 1.40 3.88
C ALA A 130 8.91 2.71 4.03
N LEU A 131 8.56 3.72 3.23
CA LEU A 131 8.95 5.11 3.44
C LEU A 131 7.77 5.86 4.05
N GLN A 132 7.98 6.46 5.23
CA GLN A 132 6.89 7.01 6.02
C GLN A 132 7.20 8.38 6.59
N TYR A 133 6.16 9.20 6.68
CA TYR A 133 6.09 10.39 7.53
C TYR A 133 4.86 10.27 8.43
N ASN A 134 5.06 10.43 9.73
CA ASN A 134 3.99 10.43 10.72
C ASN A 134 4.20 11.60 11.67
N ASP A 135 3.24 12.52 11.72
CA ASP A 135 3.18 13.63 12.67
C ASP A 135 1.81 13.61 13.34
N ASN A 136 1.76 13.69 14.67
CA ASN A 136 0.52 13.78 15.43
C ASN A 136 0.35 15.12 16.17
N GLY A 137 1.21 16.10 15.89
CA GLY A 137 1.30 17.40 16.53
C GLY A 137 2.12 17.42 17.82
N ARG A 138 2.52 16.24 18.34
CA ARG A 138 3.36 16.09 19.55
C ARG A 138 4.68 15.41 19.25
N THR A 139 4.63 14.39 18.40
CA THR A 139 5.78 13.61 17.96
C THR A 139 5.74 13.49 16.45
N ARG A 140 6.91 13.47 15.82
CA ARG A 140 7.10 13.39 14.38
C ARG A 140 8.21 12.42 14.03
N ARG A 141 7.93 11.55 13.07
CA ARG A 141 8.86 10.51 12.58
C ARG A 141 8.82 10.49 11.06
N ALA A 142 9.98 10.57 10.42
CA ALA A 142 10.15 10.50 8.98
C ALA A 142 11.23 9.49 8.65
N GLY A 143 11.04 8.56 7.72
CA GLY A 143 12.14 7.67 7.33
C GLY A 143 11.75 6.39 6.60
N LEU A 144 12.79 5.67 6.22
CA LEU A 144 12.75 4.33 5.64
C LEU A 144 12.72 3.27 6.75
N GLN A 145 11.91 2.24 6.56
CA GLN A 145 11.82 1.06 7.42
C GLN A 145 12.00 -0.20 6.58
N VAL A 146 12.75 -1.16 7.12
CA VAL A 146 12.82 -2.54 6.62
C VAL A 146 12.29 -3.45 7.73
N ILE A 147 11.37 -4.33 7.37
CA ILE A 147 10.63 -5.19 8.29
C ILE A 147 10.78 -6.62 7.79
N ASP A 148 11.27 -7.50 8.65
CA ASP A 148 11.24 -8.94 8.38
C ASP A 148 9.86 -9.48 8.79
N ARG A 149 9.28 -10.33 7.95
CA ARG A 149 7.95 -10.90 8.15
C ARG A 149 8.00 -12.41 7.91
N PRO A 150 7.16 -13.20 8.60
CA PRO A 150 7.00 -14.63 8.32
C PRO A 150 6.55 -14.85 6.86
N ASP A 151 7.05 -15.91 6.24
CA ASP A 151 6.72 -16.30 4.86
C ASP A 151 5.74 -17.49 4.78
N ASP A 152 5.39 -18.07 5.91
CA ASP A 152 4.49 -19.22 6.07
C ASP A 152 3.08 -18.82 6.55
N VAL A 153 2.87 -17.55 6.91
CA VAL A 153 1.58 -17.03 7.37
C VAL A 153 1.07 -15.92 6.46
N PRO A 154 0.01 -16.17 5.67
CA PRO A 154 -0.53 -15.16 4.77
C PRO A 154 -1.32 -14.07 5.52
N MET A 155 -1.35 -12.86 4.96
CA MET A 155 -2.05 -11.71 5.53
C MET A 155 -3.57 -11.93 5.61
N SER A 156 -4.14 -12.77 4.75
CA SER A 156 -5.55 -13.19 4.81
C SER A 156 -5.95 -13.72 6.19
N ARG A 157 -5.08 -14.50 6.87
CA ARG A 157 -5.34 -14.96 8.25
C ARG A 157 -5.49 -13.82 9.25
N THR A 158 -4.74 -12.73 9.05
CA THR A 158 -4.89 -11.53 9.88
C THR A 158 -6.20 -10.83 9.56
N LEU A 159 -6.55 -10.69 8.28
CA LEU A 159 -7.78 -10.04 7.84
C LEU A 159 -9.02 -10.82 8.29
N ASP A 160 -9.06 -12.15 8.15
CA ASP A 160 -10.15 -13.01 8.62
C ASP A 160 -10.39 -12.85 10.14
N ARG A 161 -9.31 -12.76 10.92
CA ARG A 161 -9.40 -12.49 12.37
C ARG A 161 -10.00 -11.12 12.66
N LEU A 162 -9.60 -10.09 11.92
CA LEU A 162 -10.14 -8.74 12.08
C LEU A 162 -11.62 -8.67 11.69
N GLU A 163 -12.03 -9.39 10.65
CA GLU A 163 -13.43 -9.48 10.24
C GLU A 163 -14.28 -10.16 11.33
N ALA A 164 -13.79 -11.29 11.87
CA ALA A 164 -14.44 -11.98 12.97
C ALA A 164 -14.55 -11.10 14.23
N ILE A 165 -13.51 -10.30 14.55
CA ILE A 165 -13.55 -9.33 15.65
C ILE A 165 -14.61 -8.26 15.42
N ARG A 166 -14.70 -7.73 14.20
CA ARG A 166 -15.67 -6.67 13.84
C ARG A 166 -17.11 -7.17 13.88
N ALA A 167 -17.34 -8.43 13.50
CA ALA A 167 -18.66 -9.07 13.54
C ALA A 167 -19.10 -9.47 14.96
N ALA A 168 -18.17 -9.58 15.91
CA ALA A 168 -18.44 -10.02 17.28
C ALA A 168 -18.74 -8.86 18.24
N SER A 169 -19.38 -9.19 19.36
CA SER A 169 -19.63 -8.26 20.47
C SER A 169 -19.42 -8.94 21.84
N GLY A 170 -19.30 -8.12 22.90
CA GLY A 170 -19.13 -8.58 24.28
C GLY A 170 -17.94 -9.53 24.48
N ALA A 171 -18.10 -10.51 25.37
CA ALA A 171 -17.05 -11.47 25.74
C ALA A 171 -16.46 -12.25 24.55
N ARG A 172 -17.25 -12.48 23.49
CA ARG A 172 -16.73 -13.15 22.27
C ARG A 172 -15.74 -12.25 21.54
N ARG A 173 -16.03 -10.96 21.41
CA ARG A 173 -15.11 -9.98 20.81
C ARG A 173 -13.82 -9.89 21.63
N ASP A 174 -13.94 -9.81 22.95
CA ASP A 174 -12.77 -9.71 23.84
C ASP A 174 -11.86 -10.93 23.70
N SER A 175 -12.44 -12.13 23.62
CA SER A 175 -11.70 -13.38 23.34
C SER A 175 -11.00 -13.35 21.98
N LEU A 176 -11.67 -12.91 20.92
CA LEU A 176 -11.07 -12.83 19.58
C LEU A 176 -9.95 -11.78 19.51
N VAL A 177 -10.10 -10.64 20.20
CA VAL A 177 -9.04 -9.63 20.32
C VAL A 177 -7.82 -10.17 21.04
N ALA A 178 -8.01 -10.95 22.12
CA ALA A 178 -6.90 -11.59 22.83
C ALA A 178 -6.17 -12.60 21.94
N VAL A 179 -6.89 -13.45 21.22
CA VAL A 179 -6.31 -14.40 20.23
C VAL A 179 -5.56 -13.64 19.13
N HIS A 180 -6.15 -12.55 18.62
CA HIS A 180 -5.49 -11.76 17.58
C HIS A 180 -4.18 -11.15 18.08
N ARG A 181 -4.17 -10.57 19.28
CA ARG A 181 -2.98 -9.99 19.90
C ARG A 181 -1.87 -11.02 20.09
N ALA A 182 -2.18 -12.20 20.63
CA ALA A 182 -1.18 -13.25 20.83
C ALA A 182 -0.54 -13.67 19.49
N ALA A 183 -1.36 -13.88 18.45
CA ALA A 183 -0.83 -14.22 17.13
C ALA A 183 -0.09 -13.06 16.44
N GLN A 184 -0.31 -11.79 16.80
CA GLN A 184 0.50 -10.68 16.26
C GLN A 184 1.95 -10.68 16.77
N GLU A 185 2.25 -11.34 17.89
CA GLU A 185 3.62 -11.47 18.37
C GLU A 185 4.46 -12.40 17.51
N GLU A 186 3.83 -13.43 16.92
CA GLU A 186 4.47 -14.43 16.06
C GLU A 186 4.31 -14.13 14.56
N GLU A 187 3.10 -13.74 14.15
CA GLU A 187 2.74 -13.45 12.75
C GLU A 187 3.06 -12.00 12.36
N GLY A 188 3.41 -11.16 13.34
CA GLY A 188 3.78 -9.78 13.14
C GLY A 188 5.13 -9.62 12.43
N GLY A 189 5.34 -8.43 11.88
CA GLY A 189 6.63 -8.05 11.32
C GLY A 189 7.56 -7.49 12.39
N VAL A 190 8.85 -7.79 12.28
CA VAL A 190 9.91 -7.22 13.12
C VAL A 190 10.66 -6.15 12.34
N GLN A 191 10.58 -4.90 12.77
CA GLN A 191 11.38 -3.83 12.17
C GLN A 191 12.87 -4.13 12.39
N ARG A 192 13.63 -4.34 11.31
CA ARG A 192 15.06 -4.64 11.34
C ARG A 192 15.91 -3.38 11.23
N VAL A 193 15.47 -2.47 10.37
CA VAL A 193 16.19 -1.23 10.07
C VAL A 193 15.23 -0.07 10.10
N PHE A 194 15.66 1.02 10.71
CA PHE A 194 15.10 2.35 10.47
C PHE A 194 16.21 3.30 10.06
N LEU A 195 15.94 4.14 9.07
CA LEU A 195 16.82 5.25 8.67
C LEU A 195 15.96 6.49 8.47
N GLY A 196 16.17 7.52 9.28
CA GLY A 196 15.39 8.74 9.19
C GLY A 196 15.55 9.65 10.39
N SER A 197 14.49 10.38 10.73
CA SER A 197 14.42 11.27 11.88
C SER A 197 13.26 10.94 12.80
N ARG A 198 13.46 11.18 14.09
CA ARG A 198 12.43 11.11 15.14
C ARG A 198 12.59 12.33 16.03
N ASP A 199 11.57 13.18 16.07
CA ASP A 199 11.48 14.36 16.94
C ASP A 199 12.66 15.34 16.82
N GLY A 200 13.31 15.39 15.65
CA GLY A 200 14.47 16.25 15.38
C GLY A 200 15.79 15.48 15.33
N ASP A 201 15.90 14.38 16.07
CA ASP A 201 17.09 13.53 16.04
C ASP A 201 17.20 12.83 14.67
N ALA A 202 18.39 12.77 14.10
CA ALA A 202 18.69 11.96 12.92
C ALA A 202 19.24 10.60 13.36
N LEU A 203 18.61 9.49 12.93
CA LEU A 203 18.93 8.15 13.41
C LEU A 203 18.93 7.09 12.30
N MET A 204 19.88 6.17 12.43
CA MET A 204 19.85 4.83 11.85
C MET A 204 19.81 3.82 12.99
N GLU A 205 18.77 3.00 13.07
CA GLU A 205 18.61 1.94 14.08
C GLU A 205 18.67 0.56 13.40
N MET A 206 19.40 -0.38 14.02
CA MET A 206 19.41 -1.79 13.63
C MET A 206 18.99 -2.65 14.83
N ARG A 207 18.03 -3.55 14.60
CA ARG A 207 17.47 -4.43 15.62
C ARG A 207 17.93 -5.87 15.42
N ASP A 208 17.67 -6.77 16.36
CA ASP A 208 17.80 -8.23 16.21
C ASP A 208 16.46 -8.89 15.81
N ALA A 209 16.46 -10.21 15.59
CA ALA A 209 15.29 -10.94 15.10
C ALA A 209 14.10 -10.89 16.07
N ALA A 210 14.33 -10.52 17.33
CA ALA A 210 13.27 -10.29 18.33
C ALA A 210 12.91 -8.80 18.46
N GLY A 211 13.42 -7.93 17.59
CA GLY A 211 13.14 -6.49 17.57
C GLY A 211 13.92 -5.65 18.58
N ARG A 212 14.88 -6.24 19.31
CA ARG A 212 15.71 -5.49 20.27
C ARG A 212 16.75 -4.65 19.55
N LEU A 213 16.94 -3.40 19.94
CA LEU A 213 17.92 -2.50 19.33
C LEU A 213 19.34 -3.01 19.64
N ARG A 214 20.17 -3.21 18.61
CA ARG A 214 21.55 -3.72 18.75
C ARG A 214 22.62 -2.75 18.30
N ALA A 215 22.26 -1.83 17.41
CA ALA A 215 23.14 -0.74 17.01
C ALA A 215 22.33 0.49 16.64
N ARG A 216 22.89 1.68 16.90
CA ARG A 216 22.37 2.94 16.36
C ARG A 216 23.47 3.92 16.00
N LEU A 217 23.29 4.62 14.89
CA LEU A 217 23.99 5.85 14.58
C LEU A 217 23.00 6.99 14.76
N VAL A 218 23.34 8.00 15.56
CA VAL A 218 22.43 9.11 15.86
C VAL A 218 23.17 10.43 15.97
N VAL A 219 22.51 11.50 15.52
CA VAL A 219 22.81 12.89 15.83
C VAL A 219 21.60 13.41 16.60
N ASP A 220 21.81 13.81 17.85
CA ASP A 220 20.73 14.25 18.74
C ASP A 220 20.39 15.74 18.57
N ASP A 221 19.42 16.19 19.37
CA ASP A 221 19.00 17.58 19.52
C ASP A 221 20.10 18.57 19.98
N THR A 222 21.28 18.07 20.37
CA THR A 222 22.47 18.87 20.67
C THR A 222 23.52 18.82 19.55
N ASP A 223 23.18 18.27 18.39
CA ASP A 223 24.04 18.07 17.22
C ASP A 223 25.27 17.17 17.48
N LEU A 224 25.19 16.28 18.48
CA LEU A 224 26.30 15.38 18.82
C LEU A 224 26.16 14.02 18.13
N PRO A 225 27.11 13.64 17.24
CA PRO A 225 27.08 12.35 16.58
C PRO A 225 27.59 11.24 17.51
N ARG A 226 26.85 10.13 17.57
CA ARG A 226 27.26 8.90 18.27
C ARG A 226 26.89 7.65 17.47
N LEU A 227 27.82 6.71 17.42
CA LEU A 227 27.59 5.33 17.00
C LEU A 227 27.64 4.46 18.25
N GLU A 228 26.59 3.69 18.52
CA GLU A 228 26.47 2.87 19.73
C GLU A 228 26.08 1.43 19.38
N PHE A 229 26.68 0.48 20.10
CA PHE A 229 26.36 -0.94 20.06
C PHE A 229 25.80 -1.38 21.40
N LEU A 230 24.75 -2.19 21.39
CA LEU A 230 23.98 -2.57 22.57
C LEU A 230 24.00 -4.10 22.77
N ASP A 231 24.02 -4.53 24.03
CA ASP A 231 23.89 -5.95 24.41
C ASP A 231 22.43 -6.45 24.32
N ALA A 232 22.15 -7.62 24.91
CA ALA A 232 20.82 -8.22 24.87
C ALA A 232 19.81 -7.51 25.79
N GLU A 233 20.32 -6.87 26.84
CA GLU A 233 19.59 -6.12 27.85
C GLU A 233 19.32 -4.67 27.40
N GLY A 234 20.04 -4.20 26.39
CA GLY A 234 19.92 -2.85 25.83
C GLY A 234 20.93 -1.86 26.41
N GLU A 235 21.96 -2.36 27.09
CA GLU A 235 23.04 -1.54 27.62
C GLU A 235 24.10 -1.29 26.54
N VAL A 236 24.65 -0.06 26.53
CA VAL A 236 25.68 0.32 25.55
C VAL A 236 27.01 -0.34 25.90
N VAL A 237 27.46 -1.28 25.08
CA VAL A 237 28.74 -2.00 25.27
C VAL A 237 29.90 -1.38 24.50
N ALA A 238 29.61 -0.57 23.48
CA ALA A 238 30.61 0.21 22.77
C ALA A 238 29.99 1.48 22.19
N ARG A 239 30.77 2.58 22.17
CA ARG A 239 30.36 3.85 21.58
C ARG A 239 31.50 4.51 20.80
N TYR A 240 31.16 5.35 19.82
CA TYR A 240 32.11 6.21 19.11
C TYR A 240 31.49 7.58 18.81
N PRO A 241 32.19 8.70 19.06
CA PRO A 241 33.47 8.77 19.76
C PRO A 241 33.37 8.33 21.22
N ASP A 242 34.48 7.84 21.80
CA ASP A 242 34.55 7.58 23.23
C ASP A 242 34.51 8.90 24.01
N ASP A 243 33.72 8.96 25.08
CA ASP A 243 33.62 10.12 25.98
C ASP A 243 34.98 10.53 26.58
N ALA A 244 35.96 9.63 26.57
CA ALA A 244 37.32 9.83 27.07
C ALA A 244 38.23 10.67 26.16
N ARG A 245 37.75 11.18 25.00
CA ARG A 245 38.55 11.99 24.06
C ARG A 245 38.00 13.41 23.81
N ARG A 246 37.41 14.05 24.81
CA ARG A 246 37.17 15.50 24.81
C ARG A 246 38.23 16.25 25.62
#